data_AF-A0A9E3FF45-F1
#
_entry.id   AF-A0A9E3FF45-F1
#
_cell.length_a   1.000
_cell.length_b   1.000
_cell.length_c   1.000
_cell.angle_alpha   90.00
_cell.angle_beta   90.00
_cell.angle_gamma   90.00
#
_symmetry.space_group_name_H-M   'P 1'
#
loop_
_entity.id
_entity.type
_entity.pdbx_description
1 polymer ?
#
loop_
_entity_poly.entity_id
_entity_poly.type
_entity_poly.pdbx_seq_one_letter_code
_entity_poly.pdbx_strand_id
1 'polypeptide(L)'
;MLTTLEGIYKDGRVELEETPAGIEGRVLVTFLPNGNGTPAPPPPTQGQMMYFGMFPTSRDLTEEDFKIAEFHGDPDDGLDWS
;
A
#
# COMPACT_ATOMS: atom_id res chain seq x y z
N MET A 1 11.19 3.16 33.29
CA MET A 1 9.93 2.51 32.87
C MET A 1 9.53 3.16 31.56
N LEU A 2 9.22 2.38 30.51
CA LEU A 2 8.75 2.95 29.23
C LEU A 2 7.24 3.20 29.35
N THR A 3 6.81 4.38 28.94
CA THR A 3 5.38 4.75 28.89
C THR A 3 5.01 4.94 27.44
N THR A 4 3.94 4.29 27.01
CA THR A 4 3.38 4.43 25.66
C THR A 4 2.16 5.35 25.75
N LEU A 5 2.06 6.29 24.83
CA LEU A 5 0.95 7.24 24.72
C LEU A 5 0.38 7.16 23.32
N GLU A 6 -0.95 7.20 23.23
CA GLU A 6 -1.65 7.27 21.96
C GLU A 6 -1.79 8.73 21.51
N GLY A 7 -1.76 8.92 20.20
CA GLY A 7 -1.80 10.23 19.59
C GLY A 7 -1.98 10.15 18.09
N ILE A 8 -2.43 11.26 17.51
CA ILE A 8 -2.67 11.39 16.09
C ILE A 8 -1.50 12.17 15.47
N TYR A 9 -0.89 11.62 14.43
CA TYR A 9 0.11 12.36 13.65
C TYR A 9 -0.58 13.23 12.60
N LYS A 10 -0.34 14.54 12.65
CA LYS A 10 -0.91 15.53 11.74
C LYS A 10 0.08 16.67 11.50
N ASP A 11 0.29 17.02 10.23
CA ASP A 11 1.12 18.16 9.80
C ASP A 11 2.52 18.20 10.44
N GLY A 12 3.20 17.05 10.54
CA GLY A 12 4.54 16.96 11.11
C GLY A 12 4.57 16.92 12.64
N ARG A 13 3.42 16.93 13.31
CA ARG A 13 3.28 16.94 14.77
C ARG A 13 2.51 15.71 15.24
N VAL A 14 2.90 15.18 16.40
CA VAL A 14 2.10 14.18 17.12
C VAL A 14 1.23 14.94 18.12
N GLU A 15 -0.08 14.94 17.90
CA GLU A 15 -1.08 15.44 18.83
C GLU A 15 -1.43 14.30 19.79
N LEU A 16 -0.96 14.38 21.03
CA LEU A 16 -1.23 13.36 22.04
C LEU A 16 -2.69 13.44 22.49
N GLU A 17 -3.37 12.30 22.60
CA GLU A 17 -4.73 12.26 23.17
C GLU A 17 -4.70 12.50 24.68
N GLU A 18 -3.58 12.16 25.32
CA GLU A 18 -3.35 12.34 26.74
C GLU A 18 -2.06 13.12 26.99
N THR A 19 -2.10 14.12 27.89
CA THR A 19 -0.90 14.86 28.29
C THR A 19 -0.30 14.23 29.54
N PRO A 20 0.88 13.59 29.45
CA PRO A 20 1.56 13.08 30.65
C PRO A 20 2.07 14.25 31.50
N ALA A 21 1.80 14.20 32.82
CA ALA A 21 2.27 15.25 33.73
C ALA A 21 3.76 15.11 34.02
N GLY A 22 4.53 16.17 33.77
CA GLY A 22 5.89 16.33 34.30
C GLY A 22 6.97 15.47 33.64
N ILE A 23 6.82 15.14 32.35
CA ILE A 23 7.80 14.33 31.61
C ILE A 23 8.43 15.16 30.48
N GLU A 24 9.76 15.24 30.48
CA GLU A 24 10.56 15.79 29.38
C GLU A 24 11.63 14.74 28.98
N GLY A 25 11.78 14.46 27.69
CA GLY A 25 12.72 13.44 27.24
C GLY A 25 12.68 13.11 25.76
N ARG A 26 13.49 12.14 25.36
CA ARG A 26 13.52 11.61 23.99
C ARG A 26 12.36 10.65 23.77
N VAL A 27 11.69 10.78 22.62
CA VAL A 27 10.56 9.93 22.23
C VAL A 27 10.87 9.14 20.96
N LEU A 28 10.25 7.97 20.84
CA LEU A 28 10.24 7.15 19.62
C LEU A 28 8.80 7.14 19.10
N VAL A 29 8.62 7.51 17.83
CA VAL A 29 7.29 7.51 17.18
C VAL A 29 7.19 6.26 16.32
N THR A 30 6.13 5.48 16.54
CA THR A 30 5.81 4.29 15.73
C THR A 30 4.41 4.49 15.16
N PHE A 31 4.28 4.38 13.84
CA PHE A 31 2.99 4.48 13.17
C PHE A 31 2.26 3.15 13.26
N LEU A 32 1.07 3.16 13.85
CA LEU A 32 0.19 2.00 13.87
C LEU A 32 -0.57 1.92 12.54
N PRO A 33 -0.75 0.72 11.96
CA PRO A 33 -1.62 0.54 10.81
C PRO A 33 -3.06 0.85 11.23
N ASN A 34 -3.80 1.58 10.39
CA ASN A 34 -5.24 1.74 10.61
C ASN A 34 -5.88 0.35 10.71
N GLY A 35 -6.82 0.17 11.65
CA GLY A 35 -7.36 -1.12 12.12
C GLY A 35 -8.00 -2.05 11.07
N ASN A 36 -7.90 -1.72 9.79
CA ASN A 36 -8.37 -2.51 8.67
C ASN A 36 -7.23 -3.32 8.01
N GLY A 37 -6.00 -3.26 8.53
CA GLY A 37 -4.83 -3.95 7.94
C GLY A 37 -4.43 -3.41 6.56
N THR A 38 -5.13 -2.40 6.07
CA THR A 38 -4.81 -1.69 4.84
C THR A 38 -3.84 -0.56 5.17
N PRO A 39 -2.61 -0.57 4.61
CA PRO A 39 -1.77 0.62 4.67
C PRO A 39 -2.56 1.80 4.10
N ALA A 40 -2.42 2.98 4.72
CA ALA A 40 -3.00 4.20 4.18
C ALA A 40 -2.63 4.28 2.68
N PRO A 41 -3.60 4.53 1.78
CA PRO A 41 -3.28 4.61 0.37
C PRO A 41 -2.18 5.66 0.19
N PRO A 42 -1.14 5.36 -0.62
CA PRO A 42 -0.10 6.34 -0.89
C PRO A 42 -0.76 7.66 -1.34
N PRO A 43 -0.19 8.83 -0.98
CA PRO A 43 -0.73 10.10 -1.43
C PRO A 43 -0.91 10.02 -2.95
N PRO A 44 -2.06 10.44 -3.50
CA PRO A 44 -2.34 10.29 -4.92
C PRO A 44 -1.22 11.00 -5.68
N THR A 45 -0.35 10.21 -6.30
CA THR A 45 0.55 10.71 -7.33
C THR A 45 -0.39 11.24 -8.39
N GLN A 46 -0.31 12.54 -8.68
CA GLN A 46 -1.19 13.17 -9.66
C GLN A 46 -1.17 12.32 -10.95
N GLY A 47 -2.24 11.58 -11.22
CA GLY A 47 -2.49 11.04 -12.56
C GLY A 47 -2.97 9.60 -12.73
N GLN A 48 -2.87 8.67 -11.77
CA GLN A 48 -3.33 7.29 -12.05
C GLN A 48 -4.06 6.62 -10.88
N MET A 49 -5.39 6.59 -10.99
CA MET A 49 -6.21 5.60 -10.30
C MET A 49 -5.91 4.23 -10.93
N MET A 50 -5.29 3.32 -10.18
CA MET A 50 -5.13 1.93 -10.62
C MET A 50 -6.40 1.14 -10.32
N TYR A 51 -6.89 0.37 -11.29
CA TYR A 51 -7.99 -0.58 -11.15
C TYR A 51 -7.45 -2.02 -11.11
N PHE A 52 -8.24 -2.96 -10.60
CA PHE A 52 -7.87 -4.38 -10.55
C PHE A 52 -7.49 -4.88 -11.96
N GLY A 53 -6.26 -5.39 -12.11
CA GLY A 53 -5.68 -5.79 -13.40
C GLY A 53 -4.72 -4.79 -14.05
N MET A 54 -4.54 -3.59 -13.49
CA MET A 54 -3.52 -2.63 -13.97
C MET A 54 -2.19 -2.85 -13.26
N PHE A 55 -1.14 -3.16 -14.02
CA PHE A 55 0.23 -3.16 -13.52
C PHE A 55 0.80 -1.73 -13.53
N PRO A 56 1.56 -1.33 -12.50
CA PRO A 56 2.18 -0.01 -12.46
C PRO A 56 3.31 0.04 -13.48
N THR A 57 3.01 0.51 -14.68
CA THR A 57 4.01 0.70 -15.74
C THR A 57 4.03 2.16 -16.16
N SER A 58 5.23 2.68 -16.45
CA SER A 58 5.45 4.07 -16.85
C SER A 58 5.14 4.34 -18.32
N ARG A 59 4.47 3.40 -19.01
CA ARG A 59 4.08 3.49 -20.43
C ARG A 59 2.72 2.83 -20.64
N ASP A 60 2.00 3.23 -21.68
CA ASP A 60 0.77 2.55 -22.07
C ASP A 60 1.09 1.11 -22.54
N LEU A 61 0.23 0.17 -22.14
CA LEU A 61 0.34 -1.22 -22.56
C LEU A 61 -0.26 -1.38 -23.96
N THR A 62 0.46 -2.09 -24.82
CA THR A 62 0.05 -2.45 -26.18
C THR A 62 -0.36 -3.92 -26.22
N GLU A 63 -1.06 -4.37 -27.27
CA GLU A 63 -1.50 -5.77 -27.42
C GLU A 63 -0.32 -6.75 -27.36
N GLU A 64 0.85 -6.30 -27.81
CA GLU A 64 2.11 -7.02 -27.73
C GLU A 64 2.54 -7.38 -26.30
N ASP A 65 2.23 -6.54 -25.31
CA ASP A 65 2.60 -6.77 -23.92
C ASP A 65 1.81 -7.92 -23.29
N PHE A 66 0.65 -8.25 -23.87
CA PHE A 66 -0.22 -9.34 -23.40
C PHE A 66 0.09 -10.69 -24.06
N LYS A 67 0.85 -10.71 -25.17
CA LYS A 67 1.26 -11.96 -25.85
C LYS A 67 2.05 -12.91 -24.95
N ILE A 68 2.79 -12.38 -23.97
CA ILE A 68 3.57 -13.19 -23.03
C ILE A 68 2.65 -13.96 -22.05
N ALA A 69 1.46 -13.43 -21.77
CA ALA A 69 0.48 -14.06 -20.91
C ALA A 69 -0.56 -14.87 -21.69
N GLU A 70 -0.43 -14.95 -23.01
CA GLU A 70 -1.33 -15.73 -23.85
C GLU A 70 -1.18 -17.22 -23.51
N PHE A 71 -2.29 -17.83 -23.13
CA PHE A 71 -2.32 -19.25 -22.82
C PHE A 71 -2.32 -20.04 -24.12
N HIS A 72 -1.22 -20.74 -24.37
CA HIS A 72 -1.16 -21.79 -25.37
C HIS A 72 -1.29 -23.11 -24.63
N GLY A 73 -2.47 -23.72 -24.67
CA GLY A 73 -2.72 -25.04 -24.07
C GLY A 73 -1.71 -26.07 -24.56
N ASP A 74 -1.47 -27.10 -23.74
CA ASP A 74 -0.54 -28.17 -24.10
C ASP A 74 -1.15 -28.98 -25.27
N PRO A 75 -0.55 -28.99 -26.46
CA PRO A 75 -1.10 -29.73 -27.59
C PRO A 75 -1.12 -31.25 -27.36
N ASP A 76 -0.35 -31.75 -26.40
CA ASP A 76 -0.21 -33.19 -26.12
C ASP A 76 -1.18 -33.70 -25.05
N ASP A 77 -2.02 -32.84 -24.45
CA ASP A 77 -3.00 -33.27 -23.45
C ASP A 77 -4.31 -33.83 -24.05
N GLY A 78 -4.45 -33.76 -25.38
CA GLY A 78 -5.59 -34.30 -26.12
C GLY A 78 -6.89 -33.53 -25.90
N LEU A 79 -6.82 -32.32 -25.33
CA LEU A 79 -7.94 -31.41 -25.17
C LEU A 79 -7.90 -30.32 -26.26
N ASP A 80 -9.09 -29.91 -26.69
CA ASP A 80 -9.21 -28.81 -27.65
C ASP A 80 -9.22 -27.46 -26.90
N TRP A 81 -8.09 -26.77 -26.95
CA TRP A 81 -7.89 -25.45 -26.34
C TRP A 81 -8.05 -24.30 -27.34
N SER A 82 -8.53 -24.58 -28.55
CA SER A 82 -8.70 -23.60 -29.63
C SER A 82 -9.98 -22.78 -29.55
#